data_AF-A0A1Y2IJX7-F1
#
_entry.id   AF-A0A1Y2IJX7-F1
#
_cell.length_a   1.000
_cell.length_b   1.000
_cell.length_c   1.000
_cell.angle_alpha   90.00
_cell.angle_beta   90.00
_cell.angle_gamma   90.00
#
_symmetry.space_group_name_H-M   'P 1'
#
loop_
_entity.id
_entity.type
_entity.pdbx_description
1 polymer ?
#
loop_
_entity_poly.entity_id
_entity_poly.type
_entity_poly.pdbx_seq_one_letter_code
_entity_poly.pdbx_strand_id
1 'polypeptide(L)'
;MSSSESTSAAEVAHKVAQAAEDFVEQMHPTDAEEHEEQSETQDGEAVDKEKFLEEKKKKLEQLRQRLRSSVQANRASVIEESAKAKITAREQARLERQRKLAETLRQKADAEDRGDDIERQKNWEYTIEENDEWEKKLARKARRADFSFNDDADAARRKYKKDLDHIKPDLESYNRQKEIALGLAPGTLTKHGAASNAVGGSSTVTNFDPSGGASSSSMQVVPSSLQQQLAAESLYRDANTLLYADSKPSEEAIDRVIEKINKDVDKKKKFSRKRHNEDEGDVTYINERNRVFNKKIARYYDKYTAEIRASFERGTAL
;
A
#
# COMPACT_ATOMS: atom_id res chain seq x y z
N MET A 1 32.69 -15.06 -9.96
CA MET A 1 31.64 -15.64 -10.82
C MET A 1 31.08 -16.84 -10.09
N SER A 2 29.93 -16.68 -9.41
CA SER A 2 29.26 -17.75 -8.68
C SER A 2 27.95 -17.99 -9.41
N SER A 3 27.89 -19.11 -10.13
CA SER A 3 26.73 -19.47 -10.97
C SER A 3 25.71 -20.19 -10.10
N SER A 4 24.59 -19.52 -9.85
CA SER A 4 23.38 -20.09 -9.25
C SER A 4 22.68 -20.97 -10.27
N GLU A 5 22.64 -22.28 -10.05
CA GLU A 5 21.88 -23.22 -10.86
C GLU A 5 20.38 -23.06 -10.59
N SER A 6 19.67 -22.51 -11.57
CA SER A 6 18.21 -22.50 -11.63
C SER A 6 17.72 -23.90 -11.99
N THR A 7 17.28 -24.68 -11.01
CA THR A 7 16.60 -25.96 -11.25
C THR A 7 15.28 -25.72 -11.98
N SER A 8 15.15 -26.32 -13.16
CA SER A 8 13.96 -26.15 -14.00
C SER A 8 12.76 -26.90 -13.40
N ALA A 9 11.54 -26.39 -13.59
CA ALA A 9 10.32 -27.07 -13.13
C ALA A 9 10.18 -28.49 -13.70
N ALA A 10 10.76 -28.76 -14.87
CA ALA A 10 10.82 -30.10 -15.47
C ALA A 10 11.69 -31.07 -14.67
N GLU A 11 12.79 -30.58 -14.07
CA GLU A 11 13.69 -31.39 -13.26
C GLU A 11 13.06 -31.75 -11.90
N VAL A 12 12.27 -30.84 -11.34
CA VAL A 12 11.48 -31.10 -10.12
C VAL A 12 10.37 -32.12 -10.41
N ALA A 13 9.67 -31.98 -11.53
CA ALA A 13 8.65 -32.95 -11.94
C ALA A 13 9.23 -34.35 -12.16
N HIS A 14 10.43 -34.45 -12.73
CA HIS A 14 11.12 -35.72 -12.96
C HIS A 14 11.56 -36.39 -11.64
N LYS A 15 12.04 -35.62 -10.67
CA LYS A 15 12.41 -36.14 -9.34
C LYS A 15 11.19 -36.63 -8.56
N VAL A 16 10.05 -35.94 -8.69
CA VAL A 16 8.79 -36.36 -8.06
C VAL A 16 8.23 -37.62 -8.72
N ALA A 17 8.36 -37.77 -10.04
CA ALA A 17 7.96 -38.98 -10.76
C ALA A 17 8.80 -40.20 -10.35
N GLN A 18 10.12 -40.03 -10.25
CA GLN A 18 11.03 -41.10 -9.80
C GLN A 18 10.75 -41.52 -8.35
N ALA A 19 10.55 -40.55 -7.45
CA ALA A 19 10.20 -40.86 -6.06
C ALA A 19 8.84 -41.58 -5.92
N ALA A 20 7.91 -41.35 -6.87
CA ALA A 20 6.64 -42.07 -6.91
C ALA A 20 6.79 -43.50 -7.44
N GLU A 21 7.69 -43.73 -8.40
CA GLU A 21 8.02 -45.07 -8.92
C GLU A 21 8.73 -45.92 -7.86
N ASP A 22 9.72 -45.37 -7.17
CA ASP A 22 10.46 -46.06 -6.10
C ASP A 22 9.54 -46.51 -4.95
N PHE A 23 8.52 -45.72 -4.63
CA PHE A 23 7.53 -46.05 -3.59
C PHE A 23 6.59 -47.18 -4.02
N VAL A 24 6.23 -47.27 -5.30
CA VAL A 24 5.39 -48.35 -5.84
C VAL A 24 6.17 -49.67 -5.86
N GLU A 25 7.47 -49.63 -6.17
CA GLU A 25 8.36 -50.79 -6.14
C GLU A 25 8.50 -51.36 -4.71
N GLN A 26 8.59 -50.48 -3.71
CA GLN A 26 8.70 -50.88 -2.30
C GLN A 26 7.44 -51.57 -1.74
N MET A 27 6.29 -51.39 -2.37
CA MET A 27 5.01 -51.97 -1.96
C MET A 27 4.73 -53.34 -2.61
N HIS A 28 5.55 -53.78 -3.58
CA HIS A 28 5.43 -55.09 -4.23
C HIS A 28 6.78 -55.85 -4.22
N PRO A 29 7.20 -56.43 -3.09
CA PRO A 29 8.26 -57.42 -3.11
C PRO A 29 7.71 -58.72 -3.70
N THR A 30 8.07 -59.00 -4.96
CA THR A 30 7.95 -60.32 -5.56
C THR A 30 9.15 -61.16 -5.12
N ASP A 31 8.95 -62.06 -4.17
CA ASP A 31 9.64 -63.34 -4.13
C ASP A 31 8.84 -64.31 -3.25
N ALA A 32 8.48 -65.42 -3.87
CA ALA A 32 7.79 -66.56 -3.29
C ALA A 32 8.83 -67.56 -2.82
N GLU A 33 8.84 -67.89 -1.52
CA GLU A 33 9.42 -69.13 -1.01
C GLU A 33 8.29 -69.99 -0.43
N GLU A 34 8.11 -71.16 -1.03
CA GLU A 34 7.20 -72.21 -0.63
C GLU A 34 7.76 -72.94 0.60
N HIS A 35 6.95 -73.08 1.65
CA HIS A 35 7.10 -74.14 2.64
C HIS A 35 5.73 -74.75 2.91
N GLU A 36 5.50 -75.92 2.30
CA GLU A 36 4.48 -76.88 2.72
C GLU A 36 4.93 -77.60 3.99
N GLU A 37 4.13 -77.56 5.05
CA GLU A 37 4.02 -78.67 6.02
C GLU A 37 2.54 -78.84 6.41
N GLN A 38 2.11 -80.11 6.45
CA GLN A 38 0.72 -80.54 6.62
C GLN A 38 0.31 -80.74 8.09
N SER A 39 -0.93 -80.30 8.35
CA SER A 39 -1.97 -80.70 9.34
C SER A 39 -1.63 -81.15 10.76
N GLU A 40 -2.31 -80.53 11.73
CA GLU A 40 -3.27 -81.22 12.61
C GLU A 40 -4.32 -80.25 13.23
N THR A 41 -5.53 -80.78 13.42
CA THR A 41 -6.81 -80.12 13.80
C THR A 41 -6.91 -79.67 15.26
N GLN A 42 -7.65 -78.56 15.56
CA GLN A 42 -8.61 -78.50 16.69
C GLN A 42 -9.46 -77.20 16.75
N ASP A 43 -10.75 -77.38 17.07
CA ASP A 43 -11.93 -76.50 16.95
C ASP A 43 -12.01 -75.25 17.88
N GLY A 44 -10.90 -74.56 18.17
CA GLY A 44 -10.89 -73.27 18.89
C GLY A 44 -10.82 -72.02 17.99
N GLU A 45 -10.53 -72.22 16.72
CA GLU A 45 -10.11 -71.15 15.80
C GLU A 45 -11.24 -70.23 15.28
N ALA A 46 -12.52 -70.63 15.37
CA ALA A 46 -13.59 -69.86 14.73
C ALA A 46 -13.87 -68.51 15.43
N VAL A 47 -13.89 -68.48 16.77
CA VAL A 47 -14.20 -67.27 17.56
C VAL A 47 -13.05 -66.26 17.53
N ASP A 48 -11.81 -66.72 17.51
CA ASP A 48 -10.63 -65.85 17.43
C ASP A 48 -10.39 -65.35 16.01
N LYS A 49 -10.74 -66.14 14.98
CA LYS A 49 -10.81 -65.66 13.59
C LYS A 49 -11.88 -64.58 13.42
N GLU A 50 -13.04 -64.70 14.07
CA GLU A 50 -14.08 -63.65 14.05
C GLU A 50 -13.61 -62.35 14.71
N LYS A 51 -13.01 -62.41 15.91
CA LYS A 51 -12.44 -61.23 16.59
C LYS A 51 -11.31 -60.59 15.78
N PHE A 52 -10.43 -61.38 15.18
CA PHE A 52 -9.37 -60.89 14.30
C PHE A 52 -9.91 -60.25 13.00
N LEU A 53 -10.98 -60.81 12.44
CA LEU A 53 -11.69 -60.22 11.30
C LEU A 53 -12.39 -58.92 11.70
N GLU A 54 -12.96 -58.82 12.90
CA GLU A 54 -13.53 -57.60 13.46
C GLU A 54 -12.47 -56.52 13.72
N GLU A 55 -11.31 -56.88 14.25
CA GLU A 55 -10.18 -55.96 14.45
C GLU A 55 -9.63 -55.47 13.11
N LYS A 56 -9.52 -56.36 12.11
CA LYS A 56 -9.17 -55.99 10.73
C LYS A 56 -10.23 -55.07 10.10
N LYS A 57 -11.52 -55.34 10.32
CA LYS A 57 -12.63 -54.47 9.86
C LYS A 57 -12.56 -53.10 10.53
N LYS A 58 -12.32 -53.03 11.85
CA LYS A 58 -12.14 -51.77 12.61
C LYS A 58 -10.91 -50.99 12.13
N LYS A 59 -9.78 -51.67 11.90
CA LYS A 59 -8.57 -51.06 11.35
C LYS A 59 -8.79 -50.52 9.93
N LEU A 60 -9.52 -51.27 9.10
CA LEU A 60 -9.92 -50.85 7.75
C LEU A 60 -10.87 -49.65 7.81
N GLU A 61 -11.81 -49.63 8.74
CA GLU A 61 -12.72 -48.51 8.95
C GLU A 61 -11.97 -47.25 9.42
N GLN A 62 -11.04 -47.39 10.37
CA GLN A 62 -10.15 -46.30 10.80
C GLN A 62 -9.30 -45.77 9.63
N LEU A 63 -8.77 -46.66 8.79
CA LEU A 63 -8.05 -46.26 7.57
C LEU A 63 -8.96 -45.50 6.61
N ARG A 64 -10.20 -45.98 6.38
CA ARG A 64 -11.21 -45.30 5.56
C ARG A 64 -11.62 -43.96 6.14
N GLN A 65 -11.70 -43.82 7.46
CA GLN A 65 -12.00 -42.54 8.12
C GLN A 65 -10.83 -41.56 7.93
N ARG A 66 -9.59 -42.03 8.12
CA ARG A 66 -8.38 -41.22 7.90
C ARG A 66 -8.21 -40.80 6.44
N LEU A 67 -8.51 -41.69 5.49
CA LEU A 67 -8.54 -41.39 4.06
C LEU A 67 -9.63 -40.38 3.71
N ARG A 68 -10.83 -40.51 4.30
CA ARG A 68 -11.91 -39.52 4.09
C ARG A 68 -11.52 -38.16 4.66
N SER A 69 -10.93 -38.09 5.84
CA SER A 69 -10.48 -36.83 6.43
C SER A 69 -9.34 -36.18 5.64
N SER A 70 -8.38 -36.97 5.13
CA SER A 70 -7.29 -36.42 4.32
C SER A 70 -7.79 -35.93 2.97
N VAL A 71 -8.69 -36.66 2.30
CA VAL A 71 -9.31 -36.22 1.05
C VAL A 71 -10.12 -34.94 1.24
N GLN A 72 -10.88 -34.83 2.34
CA GLN A 72 -11.63 -33.62 2.66
C GLN A 72 -10.69 -32.44 2.97
N ALA A 73 -9.63 -32.65 3.75
CA ALA A 73 -8.64 -31.63 4.06
C ALA A 73 -7.91 -31.15 2.78
N ASN A 74 -7.53 -32.07 1.90
CA ASN A 74 -6.89 -31.75 0.62
C ASN A 74 -7.85 -31.00 -0.31
N ARG A 75 -9.14 -31.37 -0.33
CA ARG A 75 -10.15 -30.63 -1.10
C ARG A 75 -10.34 -29.23 -0.54
N ALA A 76 -10.39 -29.09 0.78
CA ALA A 76 -10.52 -27.80 1.44
C ALA A 76 -9.31 -26.90 1.16
N SER A 77 -8.08 -27.43 1.26
CA SER A 77 -6.86 -26.66 0.98
C SER A 77 -6.79 -26.18 -0.47
N VAL A 78 -7.14 -27.04 -1.44
CA VAL A 78 -7.20 -26.67 -2.87
C VAL A 78 -8.24 -25.57 -3.11
N ILE A 79 -9.43 -25.68 -2.48
CA ILE A 79 -10.46 -24.64 -2.60
C ILE A 79 -9.97 -23.34 -1.98
N GLU A 80 -9.38 -23.37 -0.78
CA GLU A 80 -8.83 -22.19 -0.11
C GLU A 80 -7.72 -21.53 -0.90
N GLU A 81 -6.81 -22.31 -1.49
CA GLU A 81 -5.73 -21.79 -2.33
C GLU A 81 -6.31 -21.13 -3.58
N SER A 82 -7.27 -21.79 -4.25
CA SER A 82 -7.97 -21.20 -5.40
C SER A 82 -8.76 -19.94 -5.03
N ALA A 83 -9.29 -19.86 -3.81
CA ALA A 83 -9.99 -18.69 -3.31
C ALA A 83 -8.99 -17.56 -3.02
N LYS A 84 -7.89 -17.85 -2.30
CA LYS A 84 -6.80 -16.89 -2.00
C LYS A 84 -6.18 -16.33 -3.29
N ALA A 85 -5.97 -17.17 -4.30
CA ALA A 85 -5.47 -16.76 -5.61
C ALA A 85 -6.41 -15.80 -6.37
N LYS A 86 -7.73 -15.90 -6.15
CA LYS A 86 -8.72 -15.01 -6.77
C LYS A 86 -8.82 -13.64 -6.10
N ILE A 87 -8.39 -13.50 -4.83
CA ILE A 87 -8.51 -12.22 -4.12
C ILE A 87 -7.41 -11.27 -4.60
N THR A 88 -7.82 -10.27 -5.37
CA THR A 88 -6.92 -9.21 -5.82
C THR A 88 -6.47 -8.31 -4.66
N ALA A 89 -5.33 -7.61 -4.77
CA ALA A 89 -4.87 -6.68 -3.74
C ALA A 89 -5.93 -5.59 -3.37
N ARG A 90 -6.76 -5.19 -4.34
CA ARG A 90 -7.87 -4.25 -4.11
C ARG A 90 -8.98 -4.85 -3.26
N GLU A 91 -9.29 -6.13 -3.46
CA GLU A 91 -10.29 -6.85 -2.68
C GLU A 91 -9.77 -7.20 -1.29
N GLN A 92 -8.50 -7.58 -1.16
CA GLN A 92 -7.84 -7.75 0.14
C GLN A 92 -7.96 -6.48 0.98
N ALA A 93 -7.59 -5.32 0.42
CA ALA A 93 -7.73 -4.04 1.11
C ALA A 93 -9.19 -3.68 1.44
N ARG A 94 -10.17 -4.11 0.63
CA ARG A 94 -11.60 -3.93 0.93
C ARG A 94 -12.03 -4.81 2.10
N LEU A 95 -11.66 -6.09 2.09
CA LEU A 95 -11.97 -7.04 3.15
C LEU A 95 -11.31 -6.65 4.46
N GLU A 96 -10.06 -6.17 4.44
CA GLU A 96 -9.39 -5.64 5.63
C GLU A 96 -10.10 -4.43 6.22
N ARG A 97 -10.59 -3.49 5.39
CA ARG A 97 -11.41 -2.37 5.90
C ARG A 97 -12.72 -2.87 6.52
N GLN A 98 -13.36 -3.86 5.91
CA GLN A 98 -14.58 -4.47 6.46
C GLN A 98 -14.31 -5.19 7.79
N ARG A 99 -13.20 -5.94 7.89
CA ARG A 99 -12.75 -6.60 9.12
C ARG A 99 -12.45 -5.59 10.22
N LYS A 100 -11.65 -4.56 9.95
CA LYS A 100 -11.37 -3.49 10.90
C LYS A 100 -12.65 -2.77 11.34
N LEU A 101 -13.56 -2.51 10.41
CA LEU A 101 -14.86 -1.92 10.76
C LEU A 101 -15.67 -2.84 11.67
N ALA A 102 -15.75 -4.13 11.35
CA ALA A 102 -16.42 -5.13 12.18
C ALA A 102 -15.78 -5.24 13.58
N GLU A 103 -14.45 -5.23 13.66
CA GLU A 103 -13.70 -5.20 14.93
C GLU A 103 -14.01 -3.95 15.74
N THR A 104 -14.00 -2.76 15.12
CA THR A 104 -14.34 -1.51 15.82
C THR A 104 -15.80 -1.49 16.30
N LEU A 105 -16.73 -2.04 15.53
CA LEU A 105 -18.14 -2.16 15.91
C LEU A 105 -18.31 -3.17 17.05
N ARG A 106 -17.60 -4.30 16.99
CA ARG A 106 -17.62 -5.30 18.06
C ARG A 106 -17.02 -4.75 19.34
N GLN A 107 -15.85 -4.10 19.27
CA GLN A 107 -15.24 -3.42 20.41
C GLN A 107 -16.17 -2.35 20.98
N LYS A 108 -16.91 -1.63 20.12
CA LYS A 108 -17.93 -0.66 20.54
C LYS A 108 -19.07 -1.31 21.30
N ALA A 109 -19.65 -2.39 20.78
CA ALA A 109 -20.68 -3.15 21.48
C ALA A 109 -20.17 -3.74 22.80
N ASP A 110 -18.99 -4.38 22.79
CA ASP A 110 -18.35 -4.98 23.97
C ASP A 110 -18.05 -3.91 25.07
N ALA A 111 -17.86 -2.64 24.70
CA ALA A 111 -17.64 -1.55 25.64
C ALA A 111 -18.94 -0.89 26.11
N GLU A 112 -19.95 -0.78 25.25
CA GLU A 112 -21.32 -0.37 25.63
C GLU A 112 -21.90 -1.36 26.66
N ASP A 113 -21.71 -2.66 26.47
CA ASP A 113 -22.11 -3.71 27.42
C ASP A 113 -21.36 -3.64 28.77
N ARG A 114 -20.10 -3.20 28.74
CA ARG A 114 -19.27 -2.98 29.95
C ARG A 114 -19.51 -1.62 30.62
N GLY A 115 -20.15 -0.68 29.92
CA GLY A 115 -20.29 0.71 30.37
C GLY A 115 -18.98 1.54 30.28
N ASP A 116 -18.01 1.08 29.48
CA ASP A 116 -16.72 1.76 29.27
C ASP A 116 -16.82 2.83 28.17
N ASP A 117 -16.31 4.04 28.42
CA ASP A 117 -16.21 5.12 27.43
C ASP A 117 -14.94 4.96 26.57
N ILE A 118 -15.11 4.38 25.38
CA ILE A 118 -14.00 4.11 24.44
C ILE A 118 -13.31 5.40 23.95
N GLU A 119 -14.07 6.47 23.77
CA GLU A 119 -13.52 7.73 23.27
C GLU A 119 -12.61 8.36 24.32
N ARG A 120 -12.99 8.26 25.60
CA ARG A 120 -12.12 8.67 26.72
C ARG A 120 -10.83 7.85 26.79
N GLN A 121 -10.89 6.53 26.63
CA GLN A 121 -9.70 5.67 26.62
C GLN A 121 -8.77 6.03 25.45
N LYS A 122 -9.32 6.24 24.25
CA LYS A 122 -8.53 6.69 23.08
C LYS A 122 -7.94 8.08 23.27
N ASN A 123 -8.67 8.99 23.90
CA ASN A 123 -8.19 10.34 24.18
C ASN A 123 -7.03 10.36 25.18
N TRP A 124 -6.96 9.37 26.09
CA TRP A 124 -5.83 9.20 27.00
C TRP A 124 -4.56 8.71 26.31
N GLU A 125 -4.70 8.02 25.18
CA GLU A 125 -3.56 7.53 24.40
C GLU A 125 -2.90 8.63 23.57
N TYR A 126 -3.59 9.75 23.31
CA TYR A 126 -3.03 10.86 22.56
C TYR A 126 -1.99 11.63 23.36
N THR A 127 -0.78 11.71 22.81
CA THR A 127 0.27 12.58 23.36
C THR A 127 0.01 14.04 22.98
N ILE A 128 0.60 14.97 23.73
CA ILE A 128 0.47 16.42 23.47
C ILE A 128 0.99 16.76 22.06
N GLU A 129 2.12 16.16 21.67
CA GLU A 129 2.71 16.37 20.34
C GLU A 129 1.79 15.89 19.21
N GLU A 130 1.19 14.71 19.37
CA GLU A 130 0.22 14.18 18.40
C GLU A 130 -1.03 15.06 18.30
N ASN A 131 -1.52 15.58 19.43
CA ASN A 131 -2.64 16.50 19.43
C ASN A 131 -2.29 17.83 18.71
N ASP A 132 -1.11 18.39 18.99
CA ASP A 132 -0.64 19.63 18.33
C ASP A 132 -0.49 19.44 16.81
N GLU A 133 0.08 18.31 16.37
CA GLU A 133 0.17 17.97 14.95
C GLU A 133 -1.21 17.78 14.31
N TRP A 134 -2.14 17.17 15.03
CA TRP A 134 -3.51 16.97 14.60
C TRP A 134 -4.26 18.30 14.46
N GLU A 135 -4.16 19.19 15.43
CA GLU A 135 -4.72 20.54 15.39
C GLU A 135 -4.12 21.34 14.24
N LYS A 136 -2.80 21.28 14.04
CA LYS A 136 -2.12 21.92 12.90
C LYS A 136 -2.63 21.39 11.56
N LYS A 137 -2.90 20.09 11.48
CA LYS A 137 -3.48 19.45 10.29
C LYS A 137 -4.93 19.89 10.06
N LEU A 138 -5.74 19.97 11.11
CA LEU A 138 -7.12 20.49 11.05
C LEU A 138 -7.14 21.96 10.62
N ALA A 139 -6.33 22.81 11.24
CA ALA A 139 -6.21 24.22 10.90
C ALA A 139 -5.78 24.41 9.44
N ARG A 140 -4.80 23.61 8.95
CA ARG A 140 -4.40 23.61 7.54
C ARG A 140 -5.53 23.15 6.62
N LYS A 141 -6.34 22.18 7.02
CA LYS A 141 -7.51 21.72 6.25
C LYS A 141 -8.60 22.78 6.22
N ALA A 142 -8.89 23.43 7.34
CA ALA A 142 -9.85 24.53 7.44
C ALA A 142 -9.45 25.70 6.52
N ARG A 143 -8.17 26.10 6.52
CA ARG A 143 -7.65 27.13 5.60
C ARG A 143 -7.74 26.74 4.12
N ARG A 144 -7.80 25.45 3.80
CA ARG A 144 -7.94 24.94 2.42
C ARG A 144 -9.37 24.60 2.04
N ALA A 145 -10.31 24.69 2.98
CA ALA A 145 -11.72 24.41 2.75
C ALA A 145 -12.44 25.55 2.03
N ASP A 146 -11.80 26.71 1.87
CA ASP A 146 -12.33 27.79 1.05
C ASP A 146 -12.18 27.45 -0.44
N PHE A 147 -13.31 27.14 -1.07
CA PHE A 147 -13.44 26.84 -2.49
C PHE A 147 -13.88 28.05 -3.31
N SER A 148 -14.04 29.23 -2.70
CA SER A 148 -14.39 30.44 -3.42
C SER A 148 -13.32 30.82 -4.44
N PHE A 149 -13.77 31.39 -5.54
CA PHE A 149 -12.91 31.99 -6.55
C PHE A 149 -12.91 33.50 -6.33
N ASN A 150 -11.73 34.05 -6.05
CA ASN A 150 -11.52 35.48 -5.82
C ASN A 150 -10.76 36.11 -6.98
N ASP A 151 -9.56 35.60 -7.25
CA ASP A 151 -8.66 36.05 -8.31
C ASP A 151 -7.87 34.86 -8.89
N ASP A 152 -7.44 34.99 -10.14
CA ASP A 152 -6.63 34.01 -10.86
C ASP A 152 -5.24 33.85 -10.21
N ALA A 153 -4.64 34.93 -9.71
CA ALA A 153 -3.36 34.85 -9.01
C ALA A 153 -3.49 34.04 -7.71
N ASP A 154 -4.59 34.21 -6.97
CA ASP A 154 -4.85 33.44 -5.77
C ASP A 154 -5.09 31.95 -6.07
N ALA A 155 -5.88 31.65 -7.12
CA ALA A 155 -6.09 30.29 -7.59
C ALA A 155 -4.76 29.62 -8.02
N ALA A 156 -3.88 30.35 -8.71
CA ALA A 156 -2.56 29.88 -9.08
C ALA A 156 -1.67 29.61 -7.86
N ARG A 157 -1.66 30.50 -6.86
CA ARG A 157 -0.94 30.29 -5.59
C ARG A 157 -1.45 29.06 -4.84
N ARG A 158 -2.78 28.87 -4.76
CA ARG A 158 -3.39 27.68 -4.14
C ARG A 158 -2.99 26.40 -4.87
N LYS A 159 -2.98 26.41 -6.21
CA LYS A 159 -2.49 25.29 -7.02
C LYS A 159 -1.02 25.02 -6.74
N TYR A 160 -0.16 26.04 -6.78
CA TYR A 160 1.28 25.89 -6.54
C TYR A 160 1.57 25.30 -5.15
N LYS A 161 0.92 25.83 -4.10
CA LYS A 161 1.04 25.28 -2.74
C LYS A 161 0.59 23.83 -2.65
N LYS A 162 -0.47 23.46 -3.37
CA LYS A 162 -0.92 22.07 -3.45
C LYS A 162 0.10 21.21 -4.19
N ASP A 163 0.67 21.68 -5.29
CA ASP A 163 1.68 20.93 -6.04
C ASP A 163 2.94 20.70 -5.19
N LEU A 164 3.37 21.69 -4.38
CA LEU A 164 4.46 21.53 -3.42
C LEU A 164 4.22 20.39 -2.43
N ASP A 165 2.99 20.24 -1.90
CA ASP A 165 2.65 19.13 -1.01
C ASP A 165 2.77 17.75 -1.70
N HIS A 166 2.65 17.68 -3.04
CA HIS A 166 2.71 16.42 -3.79
C HIS A 166 4.12 16.10 -4.32
N ILE A 167 5.01 17.09 -4.39
CA ILE A 167 6.38 16.89 -4.82
C ILE A 167 7.15 16.22 -3.69
N LYS A 168 7.66 15.01 -3.94
CA LYS A 168 8.56 14.30 -3.05
C LYS A 168 9.97 14.37 -3.65
N PRO A 169 10.90 15.15 -3.06
CA PRO A 169 12.27 15.24 -3.54
C PRO A 169 12.99 13.90 -3.39
N ASP A 170 13.81 13.54 -4.37
CA ASP A 170 14.75 12.43 -4.24
C ASP A 170 15.99 12.92 -3.47
N LEU A 171 16.06 12.54 -2.19
CA LEU A 171 17.13 12.94 -1.30
C LEU A 171 18.47 12.27 -1.65
N GLU A 172 18.46 11.10 -2.27
CA GLU A 172 19.68 10.37 -2.57
C GLU A 172 20.46 11.04 -3.70
N SER A 173 19.80 11.34 -4.82
CA SER A 173 20.43 12.07 -5.92
C SER A 173 20.88 13.47 -5.52
N TYR A 174 20.08 14.17 -4.71
CA TYR A 174 20.46 15.46 -4.14
C TYR A 174 21.69 15.36 -3.24
N ASN A 175 21.74 14.37 -2.34
CA ASN A 175 22.86 14.17 -1.45
C ASN A 175 24.14 13.78 -2.20
N ARG A 176 24.06 12.97 -3.27
CA ARG A 176 25.23 12.67 -4.13
C ARG A 176 25.78 13.94 -4.80
N GLN A 177 24.92 14.81 -5.32
CA GLN A 177 25.33 16.10 -5.88
C GLN A 177 25.98 17.00 -4.81
N LYS A 178 25.43 16.96 -3.59
CA LYS A 178 25.97 17.67 -2.43
C LYS A 178 27.33 17.16 -1.95
N GLU A 179 27.54 15.85 -1.94
CA GLU A 179 28.84 15.24 -1.63
C GLU A 179 29.92 15.73 -2.60
N ILE A 180 29.64 15.74 -3.92
CA ILE A 180 30.56 16.21 -4.95
C ILE A 180 30.88 17.70 -4.78
N ALA A 181 29.86 18.53 -4.54
CA ALA A 181 30.02 19.97 -4.33
C ALA A 181 30.87 20.29 -3.09
N LEU A 182 30.68 19.54 -2.00
CA LEU A 182 31.44 19.73 -0.77
C LEU A 182 32.79 18.98 -0.78
N GLY A 183 33.09 18.20 -1.82
CA GLY A 183 34.31 17.38 -1.91
C GLY A 183 34.36 16.24 -0.89
N LEU A 184 33.21 15.81 -0.39
CA LEU A 184 33.11 14.65 0.48
C LEU A 184 33.21 13.36 -0.34
N ALA A 185 33.69 12.30 0.28
CA ALA A 185 33.70 10.98 -0.35
C ALA A 185 32.25 10.54 -0.71
N PRO A 186 32.07 9.81 -1.83
CA PRO A 186 30.77 9.30 -2.21
C PRO A 186 30.24 8.34 -1.13
N GLY A 187 28.98 8.50 -0.73
CA GLY A 187 28.37 7.65 0.29
C GLY A 187 28.32 8.24 1.71
N THR A 188 28.96 9.39 1.95
CA THR A 188 29.04 9.99 3.31
C THR A 188 27.70 10.51 3.82
N LEU A 189 26.89 11.12 2.95
CA LEU A 189 25.60 11.71 3.27
C LEU A 189 24.43 10.80 2.89
N THR A 190 24.62 9.93 1.90
CA THR A 190 23.61 8.98 1.41
C THR A 190 23.42 7.73 2.29
N LYS A 191 24.36 7.37 3.17
CA LYS A 191 24.29 6.14 3.99
C LYS A 191 23.27 6.17 5.15
N HIS A 192 22.60 7.29 5.40
CA HIS A 192 21.66 7.43 6.51
C HIS A 192 20.26 6.79 6.30
N GLY A 193 20.01 6.14 5.16
CA GLY A 193 18.71 5.53 4.85
C GLY A 193 18.63 4.00 4.98
N ALA A 194 19.75 3.29 5.18
CA ALA A 194 19.80 1.82 5.05
C ALA A 194 20.26 1.09 6.33
N ALA A 195 20.16 1.72 7.50
CA ALA A 195 20.58 1.11 8.77
C ALA A 195 19.71 1.55 9.95
N SER A 196 18.39 1.30 9.89
CA SER A 196 17.54 1.35 11.07
C SER A 196 17.34 -0.01 11.74
N ASN A 197 18.16 -1.02 11.42
CA ASN A 197 18.09 -2.33 12.08
C ASN A 197 19.45 -3.08 12.14
N ALA A 198 20.52 -2.37 12.48
CA ALA A 198 21.78 -2.98 12.87
C ALA A 198 22.17 -2.44 14.25
N VAL A 199 21.92 -3.26 15.26
CA VAL A 199 22.40 -3.06 16.63
C VAL A 199 23.93 -3.04 16.59
N GLY A 200 24.52 -1.92 17.03
CA GLY A 200 25.95 -1.79 17.29
C GLY A 200 26.72 -0.98 16.24
N GLY A 201 26.77 0.35 16.43
CA GLY A 201 27.57 1.23 15.56
C GLY A 201 27.53 2.69 15.96
N SER A 202 28.32 3.03 16.98
CA SER A 202 28.77 4.35 17.47
C SER A 202 28.30 5.62 16.73
N SER A 203 27.58 6.47 17.47
CA SER A 203 27.29 7.86 17.15
C SER A 203 28.55 8.73 17.19
N THR A 204 29.20 8.95 16.06
CA THR A 204 30.31 9.92 15.92
C THR A 204 29.85 11.39 15.87
N VAL A 205 28.67 11.72 16.41
CA VAL A 205 28.12 13.09 16.40
C VAL A 205 27.86 13.65 17.80
N THR A 206 28.05 12.89 18.89
CA THR A 206 27.74 13.35 20.26
C THR A 206 28.85 13.23 21.29
N ASN A 207 30.06 12.79 20.93
CA ASN A 207 31.19 12.77 21.87
C ASN A 207 31.94 14.11 21.87
N PHE A 208 31.43 15.07 22.65
CA PHE A 208 32.16 16.25 23.08
C PHE A 208 33.02 15.89 24.31
N ASP A 209 34.33 15.72 24.13
CA ASP A 209 35.32 15.55 25.20
C ASP A 209 36.03 16.89 25.44
N PRO A 210 35.84 17.55 26.60
CA PRO A 210 36.44 18.85 26.90
C PRO A 210 37.90 18.76 27.38
N SER A 211 38.54 17.58 27.39
CA SER A 211 39.92 17.39 27.89
C SER A 211 40.97 17.05 26.82
N GLY A 212 40.56 16.95 25.55
CA GLY A 212 41.47 16.75 24.42
C GLY A 212 42.04 18.07 23.89
N GLY A 213 43.33 18.32 24.13
CA GLY A 213 44.05 19.49 23.64
C GLY A 213 44.01 19.66 22.12
N ALA A 214 43.68 20.87 21.70
CA ALA A 214 44.15 21.58 20.50
C ALA A 214 44.41 20.74 19.23
N SER A 215 43.36 20.44 18.46
CA SER A 215 43.50 20.29 16.99
C SER A 215 42.22 20.46 16.16
N SER A 216 41.12 21.00 16.70
CA SER A 216 40.01 21.45 15.85
C SER A 216 40.35 22.82 15.26
N SER A 217 41.37 22.84 14.40
CA SER A 217 41.41 23.79 13.31
C SER A 217 40.07 23.63 12.61
N SER A 218 39.25 24.67 12.69
CA SER A 218 38.16 24.91 11.76
C SER A 218 38.73 24.68 10.37
N MET A 219 38.54 23.46 9.84
CA MET A 219 38.85 23.12 8.47
C MET A 219 37.85 23.90 7.62
N GLN A 220 38.21 25.16 7.40
CA GLN A 220 37.92 25.88 6.19
C GLN A 220 38.58 25.03 5.10
N VAL A 221 37.86 23.98 4.65
CA VAL A 221 38.26 23.19 3.49
C VAL A 221 38.10 24.15 2.33
N VAL A 222 39.17 24.91 2.07
CA VAL A 222 39.34 25.61 0.82
C VAL A 222 39.25 24.52 -0.24
N PRO A 223 38.24 24.54 -1.12
CA PRO A 223 38.02 23.47 -2.09
C PRO A 223 39.27 23.34 -2.96
N SER A 224 40.05 22.28 -2.72
CA SER A 224 41.42 22.12 -3.24
C SER A 224 41.45 21.48 -4.63
N SER A 225 40.35 21.52 -5.37
CA SER A 225 40.35 21.26 -6.81
C SER A 225 39.43 22.24 -7.51
N LEU A 226 39.87 22.77 -8.66
CA LEU A 226 39.07 23.62 -9.55
C LEU A 226 37.69 22.99 -9.85
N GLN A 227 37.66 21.65 -10.00
CA GLN A 227 36.45 20.89 -10.25
C GLN A 227 35.47 20.91 -9.07
N GLN A 228 35.96 20.87 -7.84
CA GLN A 228 35.13 21.01 -6.64
C GLN A 228 34.57 22.44 -6.51
N GLN A 229 35.36 23.46 -6.85
CA GLN A 229 34.88 24.85 -6.88
C GLN A 229 33.75 25.03 -7.89
N LEU A 230 33.93 24.51 -9.11
CA LEU A 230 32.90 24.53 -10.15
C LEU A 230 31.67 23.71 -9.76
N ALA A 231 31.85 22.57 -9.08
CA ALA A 231 30.74 21.76 -8.58
C ALA A 231 29.97 22.44 -7.44
N ALA A 232 30.67 23.14 -6.53
CA ALA A 232 30.08 23.94 -5.47
C ALA A 232 29.31 25.13 -6.03
N GLU A 233 29.91 25.86 -6.97
CA GLU A 233 29.26 26.92 -7.74
C GLU A 233 28.07 26.36 -8.54
N SER A 234 28.12 25.08 -8.93
CA SER A 234 27.01 24.37 -9.58
C SER A 234 25.83 24.05 -8.70
N LEU A 235 26.08 23.64 -7.46
CA LEU A 235 25.02 23.33 -6.52
C LEU A 235 24.42 24.57 -5.86
N TYR A 236 25.27 25.56 -5.58
CA TYR A 236 24.91 26.80 -4.89
C TYR A 236 25.02 27.99 -5.84
N ARG A 237 24.16 28.00 -6.87
CA ARG A 237 24.07 29.07 -7.86
C ARG A 237 23.53 30.35 -7.22
N ASP A 238 24.24 31.45 -7.39
CA ASP A 238 23.79 32.82 -7.14
C ASP A 238 23.22 33.47 -8.43
N ALA A 239 22.56 34.62 -8.30
CA ALA A 239 22.00 35.38 -9.42
C ALA A 239 23.05 35.78 -10.48
N ASN A 240 24.32 35.91 -10.09
CA ASN A 240 25.42 36.31 -10.98
C ASN A 240 26.22 35.14 -11.57
N THR A 241 25.82 33.90 -11.32
CA THR A 241 26.57 32.73 -11.78
C THR A 241 26.40 32.52 -13.27
N LEU A 242 27.51 32.40 -14.01
CA LEU A 242 27.49 32.38 -15.48
C LEU A 242 27.12 31.02 -16.10
N LEU A 243 27.17 29.93 -15.34
CA LEU A 243 26.76 28.62 -15.86
C LEU A 243 25.24 28.52 -15.89
N TYR A 244 24.69 28.81 -17.07
CA TYR A 244 23.28 28.76 -17.41
C TYR A 244 23.09 27.87 -18.64
N ALA A 245 21.99 27.11 -18.69
CA ALA A 245 21.62 26.20 -19.78
C ALA A 245 22.50 24.94 -19.99
N ASP A 246 23.44 24.62 -19.08
CA ASP A 246 24.26 23.40 -19.16
C ASP A 246 23.55 22.12 -18.68
N SER A 247 22.38 22.26 -18.03
CA SER A 247 21.65 21.13 -17.44
C SER A 247 20.95 20.29 -18.50
N LYS A 248 21.42 19.05 -18.68
CA LYS A 248 20.77 18.00 -19.47
C LYS A 248 20.09 17.01 -18.51
N PRO A 249 18.81 17.21 -18.15
CA PRO A 249 18.11 16.31 -17.22
C PRO A 249 18.04 14.89 -17.79
N SER A 250 18.00 13.90 -16.92
CA SER A 250 17.77 12.50 -17.34
C SER A 250 16.37 12.33 -17.92
N GLU A 251 16.21 11.34 -18.81
CA GLU A 251 14.90 10.99 -19.39
C GLU A 251 13.86 10.71 -18.31
N GLU A 252 14.23 10.01 -17.24
CA GLU A 252 13.34 9.77 -16.09
C GLU A 252 12.85 11.06 -15.43
N ALA A 253 13.70 12.09 -15.30
CA ALA A 253 13.29 13.37 -14.75
C ALA A 253 12.30 14.09 -15.67
N ILE A 254 12.49 13.98 -16.99
CA ILE A 254 11.57 14.51 -18.01
C ILE A 254 10.22 13.78 -17.92
N ASP A 255 10.23 12.46 -17.84
CA ASP A 255 9.01 11.65 -17.75
C ASP A 255 8.18 11.98 -16.52
N ARG A 256 8.81 12.17 -15.34
CA ARG A 256 8.11 12.60 -14.12
C ARG A 256 7.40 13.95 -14.30
N VAL A 257 8.01 14.88 -15.02
CA VAL A 257 7.41 16.19 -15.33
C VAL A 257 6.24 16.04 -16.31
N ILE A 258 6.41 15.26 -17.38
CA ILE A 258 5.36 15.00 -18.37
C ILE A 258 4.15 14.33 -17.71
N GLU A 259 4.39 13.33 -16.86
CA GLU A 259 3.33 12.65 -16.13
C GLU A 259 2.55 13.62 -15.23
N LYS A 260 3.25 14.52 -14.52
CA LYS A 260 2.61 15.57 -13.70
C LYS A 260 1.78 16.52 -14.56
N ILE A 261 2.29 16.97 -15.71
CA ILE A 261 1.59 17.86 -16.63
C ILE A 261 0.31 17.20 -17.13
N ASN A 262 0.37 15.94 -17.56
CA ASN A 262 -0.81 15.20 -18.01
C ASN A 262 -1.86 15.06 -16.90
N LYS A 263 -1.44 14.74 -15.67
CA LYS A 263 -2.32 14.71 -14.49
C LYS A 263 -2.99 16.07 -14.24
N ASP A 264 -2.26 17.17 -14.40
CA ASP A 264 -2.79 18.52 -14.21
C ASP A 264 -3.78 18.93 -15.31
N VAL A 265 -3.50 18.56 -16.57
CA VAL A 265 -4.43 18.74 -17.70
C VAL A 265 -5.75 17.99 -17.44
N ASP A 266 -5.67 16.75 -16.98
CA ASP A 266 -6.85 15.94 -16.66
C ASP A 266 -7.67 16.51 -15.50
N LYS A 267 -7.01 17.01 -14.45
CA LYS A 267 -7.68 17.72 -13.36
C LYS A 267 -8.39 18.97 -13.87
N LYS A 268 -7.76 19.75 -14.75
CA LYS A 268 -8.35 20.96 -15.35
C LYS A 268 -9.58 20.62 -16.18
N LYS A 269 -9.54 19.57 -17.00
CA LYS A 269 -10.69 19.08 -17.77
C LYS A 269 -11.86 18.67 -16.85
N LYS A 270 -11.57 18.06 -15.70
CA LYS A 270 -12.57 17.59 -14.72
C LYS A 270 -13.02 18.66 -13.73
N PHE A 271 -12.56 19.91 -13.85
CA PHE A 271 -12.90 21.00 -12.92
C PHE A 271 -14.39 21.35 -12.96
N SER A 272 -14.96 21.43 -14.17
CA SER A 272 -16.41 21.58 -14.36
C SER A 272 -17.06 20.22 -14.55
N ARG A 273 -17.87 19.78 -13.58
CA ARG A 273 -18.55 18.49 -13.59
C ARG A 273 -20.04 18.68 -13.88
N LYS A 274 -20.63 17.81 -14.74
CA LYS A 274 -22.09 17.75 -14.92
C LYS A 274 -22.72 17.34 -13.57
N ARG A 275 -23.74 18.07 -13.11
CA ARG A 275 -24.51 17.66 -11.93
C ARG A 275 -25.56 16.64 -12.39
N HIS A 276 -25.72 15.56 -11.64
CA HIS A 276 -26.60 14.45 -12.01
C HIS A 276 -28.09 14.84 -11.95
N ASN A 277 -28.46 15.69 -10.99
CA ASN A 277 -29.86 16.08 -10.73
C ASN A 277 -30.35 17.22 -11.65
N GLU A 278 -29.69 17.46 -12.78
CA GLU A 278 -30.10 18.52 -13.72
C GLU A 278 -31.25 18.09 -14.64
N ASP A 279 -31.51 16.80 -14.75
CA ASP A 279 -32.51 16.23 -15.66
C ASP A 279 -33.82 15.83 -14.90
N GLU A 280 -33.87 16.06 -13.59
CA GLU A 280 -35.00 15.76 -12.71
C GLU A 280 -35.78 17.04 -12.41
N GLY A 281 -36.73 17.40 -13.28
CA GLY A 281 -37.58 18.57 -13.15
C GLY A 281 -38.29 18.95 -14.45
N ASP A 282 -39.19 19.94 -14.37
CA ASP A 282 -39.91 20.44 -15.55
C ASP A 282 -38.95 21.07 -16.56
N VAL A 283 -39.07 20.62 -17.82
CA VAL A 283 -38.22 21.08 -18.91
C VAL A 283 -38.68 22.47 -19.37
N THR A 284 -38.01 23.51 -18.88
CA THR A 284 -38.30 24.92 -19.21
C THR A 284 -37.59 25.44 -20.47
N TYR A 285 -36.97 24.56 -21.27
CA TYR A 285 -36.12 24.95 -22.40
C TYR A 285 -36.38 24.11 -23.65
N ILE A 286 -36.18 24.72 -24.82
CA ILE A 286 -36.35 24.06 -26.12
C ILE A 286 -35.00 23.57 -26.69
N ASN A 287 -33.90 24.27 -26.40
CA ASN A 287 -32.56 23.92 -26.87
C ASN A 287 -31.52 23.99 -25.74
N GLU A 288 -30.34 23.39 -25.94
CA GLU A 288 -29.28 23.34 -24.91
C GLU A 288 -28.74 24.73 -24.55
N ARG A 289 -28.69 25.66 -25.52
CA ARG A 289 -28.25 27.04 -25.26
C ARG A 289 -29.23 27.79 -24.36
N ASN A 290 -30.53 27.54 -24.54
CA ASN A 290 -31.63 28.06 -23.73
C ASN A 290 -31.57 27.43 -22.33
N ARG A 291 -31.30 26.12 -22.19
CA ARG A 291 -31.05 25.49 -20.88
C ARG A 291 -29.95 26.19 -20.09
N VAL A 292 -28.80 26.43 -20.73
CA VAL A 292 -27.66 27.12 -20.10
C VAL A 292 -28.02 28.56 -19.73
N PHE A 293 -28.80 29.24 -20.57
CA PHE A 293 -29.28 30.59 -20.33
C PHE A 293 -30.26 30.66 -19.16
N ASN A 294 -31.29 29.81 -19.14
CA ASN A 294 -32.24 29.69 -18.03
C ASN A 294 -31.52 29.34 -16.72
N LYS A 295 -30.52 28.44 -16.77
CA LYS A 295 -29.68 28.14 -15.60
C LYS A 295 -28.86 29.35 -15.13
N LYS A 296 -28.42 30.23 -16.04
CA LYS A 296 -27.75 31.47 -15.67
C LYS A 296 -28.73 32.41 -14.98
N ILE A 297 -29.92 32.63 -15.56
CA ILE A 297 -30.99 33.45 -14.96
C ILE A 297 -31.34 32.92 -13.57
N ALA A 298 -31.54 31.61 -13.44
CA ALA A 298 -31.92 30.97 -12.19
C ALA A 298 -30.95 31.29 -11.05
N ARG A 299 -29.63 31.29 -11.32
CA ARG A 299 -28.61 31.63 -10.30
C ARG A 299 -28.74 33.04 -9.74
N TYR A 300 -29.21 34.00 -10.54
CA TYR A 300 -29.29 35.40 -10.14
C TYR A 300 -30.68 35.79 -9.62
N TYR A 301 -31.74 35.26 -10.25
CA TYR A 301 -33.10 35.73 -10.04
C TYR A 301 -33.97 34.81 -9.19
N ASP A 302 -33.67 33.51 -9.06
CA ASP A 302 -34.53 32.58 -8.31
C ASP A 302 -34.70 32.98 -6.84
N LYS A 303 -33.67 33.61 -6.26
CA LYS A 303 -33.74 34.15 -4.89
C LYS A 303 -34.85 35.19 -4.73
N TYR A 304 -35.14 35.95 -5.78
CA TYR A 304 -36.12 37.04 -5.76
C TYR A 304 -37.47 36.64 -6.36
N THR A 305 -37.51 35.61 -7.21
CA THR A 305 -38.73 35.15 -7.90
C THR A 305 -39.35 33.90 -7.28
N ALA A 306 -38.85 33.45 -6.13
CA ALA A 306 -39.35 32.25 -5.44
C ALA A 306 -40.85 32.32 -5.13
N GLU A 307 -41.35 33.47 -4.68
CA GLU A 307 -42.78 33.66 -4.38
C GLU A 307 -43.65 33.62 -5.64
N ILE A 308 -43.16 34.22 -6.73
CA ILE A 308 -43.84 34.19 -8.04
C ILE A 308 -43.91 32.76 -8.55
N ARG A 309 -42.81 32.00 -8.45
CA ARG A 309 -42.77 30.58 -8.84
C ARG A 309 -43.75 29.74 -8.01
N ALA A 310 -43.74 29.90 -6.69
CA ALA A 310 -44.67 29.19 -5.81
C ALA A 310 -46.13 29.56 -6.09
N SER A 311 -46.40 30.80 -6.49
CA SER A 311 -47.75 31.25 -6.89
C SER A 311 -48.20 30.58 -8.19
N PHE A 312 -47.31 30.44 -9.17
CA PHE A 312 -47.60 29.69 -10.41
C PHE A 312 -47.86 28.21 -10.11
N GLU A 313 -47.05 27.58 -9.26
CA GLU A 313 -47.24 26.18 -8.85
C GLU A 313 -48.53 25.97 -8.04
N ARG A 314 -48.98 26.98 -7.29
CA ARG A 314 -50.26 27.00 -6.57
C ARG A 314 -51.47 27.34 -7.44
N GLY A 315 -51.28 27.62 -8.74
CA GLY A 315 -52.38 27.94 -9.66
C GLY A 315 -52.83 29.41 -9.60
N THR A 316 -51.88 30.35 -9.42
CA THR A 316 -52.10 31.81 -9.52
C THR A 316 -53.11 32.40 -8.53
N ALA A 317 -53.31 31.75 -7.37
CA ALA A 317 -54.04 32.34 -6.25
C ALA A 317 -53.12 33.33 -5.51
N LEU A 318 -53.41 34.63 -5.65
CA LEU A 318 -52.86 35.73 -4.84
C LEU A 318 -53.33 35.62 -3.38
#